data_AF-K8A3U2-F1
#
_entry.id   AF-K8A3U2-F1
#
_cell.length_a   1.000
_cell.length_b   1.000
_cell.length_c   1.000
_cell.angle_alpha   90.00
_cell.angle_beta   90.00
_cell.angle_gamma   90.00
#
_symmetry.space_group_name_H-M   'P 1'
#
loop_
_entity.id
_entity.type
_entity.pdbx_description
1 polymer ?
#
loop_
_entity_poly.entity_id
_entity_poly.type
_entity_poly.pdbx_seq_one_letter_code
_entity_poly.pdbx_strand_id
1 'polypeptide(L)'
;MTQPTNLVTIDSHHDRKEFYSQLKDQGISATDVMGMLVSGNIPEVMYREQEILSALAILSCRNTNSLVVSGNEGVGKSCFVRNLSRFLLHIQPGAHMAEINLVSLYTGNTSLAETEKKLALAAELAARHKVILYFDGTHAFPADNGQASPGMQVLTALKPYLIAPFRCIISAPCDAVEKLKNDVTYKKRFRFMTLCSLNGVQKKNVILNRFGNTPFIEDALAESGGETRELHQLIENIDYLQSLERVKAKLEITES
;
A
#
# COMPACT_ATOMS: atom_id res chain seq x y z
N MET A 1 -14.63 -20.36 -8.50
CA MET A 1 -14.82 -19.95 -7.10
C MET A 1 -15.46 -18.57 -7.14
N THR A 2 -16.68 -18.44 -6.63
CA THR A 2 -17.49 -17.22 -6.66
C THR A 2 -16.81 -16.10 -5.88
N GLN A 3 -16.66 -14.91 -6.47
CA GLN A 3 -16.24 -13.71 -5.74
C GLN A 3 -17.21 -13.48 -4.57
N PRO A 4 -16.73 -13.21 -3.35
CA PRO A 4 -17.62 -12.75 -2.28
C PRO A 4 -18.04 -11.31 -2.59
N THR A 5 -19.16 -11.17 -3.31
CA THR A 5 -19.84 -9.90 -3.61
C THR A 5 -20.65 -9.42 -2.41
N ASN A 6 -20.02 -9.31 -1.25
CA ASN A 6 -20.61 -8.63 -0.10
C ASN A 6 -19.75 -7.40 0.20
N LEU A 7 -20.19 -6.24 -0.28
CA LEU A 7 -19.80 -4.96 0.28
C LEU A 7 -20.13 -5.04 1.77
N VAL A 8 -19.12 -5.27 2.59
CA VAL A 8 -19.25 -5.25 4.04
C VAL A 8 -19.81 -3.89 4.41
N THR A 9 -20.99 -3.86 5.02
CA THR A 9 -21.46 -2.71 5.77
C THR A 9 -20.41 -2.43 6.83
N ILE A 10 -19.53 -1.47 6.56
CA ILE A 10 -18.60 -0.95 7.55
C ILE A 10 -19.47 -0.18 8.52
N ASP A 11 -19.87 -0.84 9.61
CA ASP A 11 -20.55 -0.16 10.71
C ASP A 11 -19.76 1.11 11.04
N SER A 12 -20.49 2.21 11.21
CA SER A 12 -19.91 3.52 11.50
C SER A 12 -19.33 3.50 12.92
N HIS A 13 -18.18 2.86 13.10
CA HIS A 13 -17.48 2.83 14.37
C HIS A 13 -17.01 4.24 14.68
N HIS A 14 -17.61 4.81 15.74
CA HIS A 14 -17.20 6.06 16.38
C HIS A 14 -15.68 6.11 16.57
N ASP A 15 -15.10 4.98 16.95
CA ASP A 15 -13.67 4.74 17.16
C ASP A 15 -12.78 5.08 15.96
N ARG A 16 -13.27 4.90 14.71
CA ARG A 16 -12.49 5.20 13.51
C ARG A 16 -12.32 6.70 13.30
N LYS A 17 -13.40 7.48 13.48
CA LYS A 17 -13.35 8.95 13.31
C LYS A 17 -12.48 9.58 14.39
N GLU A 18 -12.58 9.08 15.62
CA GLU A 18 -11.76 9.53 16.74
C GLU A 18 -10.26 9.32 16.47
N PHE A 19 -9.87 8.14 15.99
CA PHE A 19 -8.48 7.84 15.61
C PHE A 19 -7.90 8.87 14.62
N TYR A 20 -8.61 9.16 13.52
CA TYR A 20 -8.14 10.14 12.53
C TYR A 20 -8.13 11.57 13.06
N SER A 21 -9.09 11.93 13.92
CA SER A 21 -9.11 13.24 14.57
C SER A 21 -7.88 13.44 15.46
N GLN A 22 -7.58 12.47 16.31
CA GLN A 22 -6.45 12.55 17.24
C GLN A 22 -5.09 12.58 16.52
N LEU A 23 -4.95 11.87 15.39
CA LEU A 23 -3.77 12.00 14.54
C LEU A 23 -3.63 13.41 13.95
N LYS A 24 -4.74 13.96 13.46
CA LYS A 24 -4.78 15.29 12.85
C LYS A 24 -4.43 16.39 13.84
N ASP A 25 -4.89 16.28 15.09
CA ASP A 25 -4.58 17.22 16.18
C ASP A 25 -3.06 17.32 16.46
N GLN A 26 -2.31 16.31 16.02
CA GLN A 26 -0.86 16.18 16.21
C GLN A 26 -0.09 16.42 14.91
N GLY A 27 -0.78 16.89 13.88
CA GLY A 27 -0.22 17.14 12.55
C GLY A 27 0.17 15.86 11.81
N ILE A 28 -0.35 14.70 12.19
CA ILE A 28 -0.10 13.43 11.52
C ILE A 28 -1.21 13.20 10.49
N SER A 29 -0.84 13.17 9.22
CA SER A 29 -1.76 12.88 8.12
C SER A 29 -1.81 11.38 7.88
N ALA A 30 -3.03 10.84 7.80
CA ALA A 30 -3.26 9.43 7.48
C ALA A 30 -4.43 9.28 6.50
N THR A 31 -4.32 8.33 5.59
CA THR A 31 -5.37 7.99 4.63
C THR A 31 -6.24 6.86 5.18
N ASP A 32 -7.56 7.04 5.09
CA ASP A 32 -8.55 6.01 5.43
C ASP A 32 -8.68 4.99 4.30
N VAL A 33 -7.93 3.89 4.43
CA VAL A 33 -7.94 2.79 3.45
C VAL A 33 -9.32 2.12 3.41
N MET A 34 -10.03 2.04 4.54
CA MET A 34 -11.38 1.48 4.56
C MET A 34 -12.37 2.40 3.82
N GLY A 35 -12.20 3.72 3.96
CA GLY A 35 -12.94 4.72 3.20
C GLY A 35 -12.67 4.60 1.69
N MET A 36 -11.41 4.45 1.29
CA MET A 36 -11.03 4.22 -0.12
C MET A 36 -11.64 2.93 -0.68
N LEU A 37 -11.75 1.87 0.14
CA LEU A 37 -12.38 0.63 -0.28
C LEU A 37 -13.86 0.85 -0.60
N VAL A 38 -14.60 1.48 0.32
CA VAL A 38 -16.05 1.75 0.16
C VAL A 38 -16.31 2.65 -1.04
N SER A 39 -15.44 3.62 -1.31
CA SER A 39 -15.57 4.50 -2.47
C SER A 39 -15.12 3.87 -3.79
N GLY A 40 -14.68 2.60 -3.80
CA GLY A 40 -14.21 1.91 -5.01
C GLY A 40 -12.84 2.37 -5.51
N ASN A 41 -12.08 3.14 -4.72
CA ASN A 41 -10.78 3.70 -5.11
C ASN A 41 -9.60 2.73 -4.90
N ILE A 42 -9.87 1.50 -4.44
CA ILE A 42 -8.85 0.45 -4.34
C ILE A 42 -9.06 -0.55 -5.48
N PRO A 43 -8.12 -0.62 -6.45
CA PRO A 43 -8.22 -1.57 -7.55
C PRO A 43 -8.21 -3.02 -7.04
N GLU A 44 -8.86 -3.90 -7.81
CA GLU A 44 -8.80 -5.34 -7.57
C GLU A 44 -7.39 -5.86 -7.91
N VAL A 45 -6.91 -6.81 -7.11
CA VAL A 45 -5.59 -7.42 -7.28
C VAL A 45 -5.81 -8.86 -7.73
N MET A 46 -5.32 -9.20 -8.92
CA MET A 46 -5.40 -10.55 -9.47
C MET A 46 -4.06 -11.28 -9.37
N TYR A 47 -4.11 -12.62 -9.37
CA TYR A 47 -2.92 -13.50 -9.34
C TYR A 47 -2.05 -13.34 -8.10
N ARG A 48 -2.67 -13.02 -6.95
CA ARG A 48 -1.98 -12.82 -5.66
C ARG A 48 -2.68 -13.55 -4.52
N GLU A 49 -3.47 -14.58 -4.82
CA GLU A 49 -4.33 -15.25 -3.84
C GLU A 49 -3.51 -15.89 -2.72
N GLN A 50 -2.37 -16.49 -3.05
CA GLN A 50 -1.47 -17.09 -2.08
C GLN A 50 -0.80 -16.04 -1.18
N GLU A 51 -0.35 -14.93 -1.76
CA GLU A 51 0.25 -13.82 -1.02
C GLU A 51 -0.78 -13.13 -0.12
N ILE A 52 -2.01 -12.90 -0.61
CA ILE A 52 -3.11 -12.34 0.18
C ILE A 52 -3.42 -13.25 1.38
N LEU A 53 -3.57 -14.56 1.14
CA LEU A 53 -3.83 -15.54 2.21
C LEU A 53 -2.71 -15.53 3.25
N SER A 54 -1.45 -15.58 2.80
CA SER A 54 -0.28 -15.55 3.67
C SER A 54 -0.19 -14.25 4.48
N ALA A 55 -0.46 -13.10 3.87
CA ALA A 55 -0.42 -11.80 4.52
C ALA A 55 -1.48 -11.70 5.62
N LEU A 56 -2.71 -12.12 5.33
CA LEU A 56 -3.80 -12.12 6.29
C LEU A 56 -3.54 -13.09 7.46
N ALA A 57 -2.97 -14.27 7.17
CA ALA A 57 -2.55 -15.23 8.20
C ALA A 57 -1.46 -14.63 9.11
N ILE A 58 -0.47 -13.94 8.53
CA ILE A 58 0.57 -13.23 9.29
C ILE A 58 -0.06 -12.18 10.21
N LEU A 59 -0.93 -11.32 9.68
CA LEU A 59 -1.57 -10.24 10.46
C LEU A 59 -2.47 -10.76 11.59
N SER A 60 -2.92 -12.02 11.49
CA SER A 60 -3.74 -12.71 12.48
C SER A 60 -2.93 -13.47 13.53
N CYS A 61 -1.59 -13.52 13.41
CA CYS A 61 -0.73 -14.16 14.40
C CYS A 61 -0.79 -13.43 15.75
N ARG A 62 -0.50 -14.14 16.85
CA ARG A 62 -0.43 -13.50 18.19
C ARG A 62 0.88 -12.78 18.46
N ASN A 63 1.99 -13.27 17.91
CA ASN A 63 3.34 -12.81 18.26
C ASN A 63 4.00 -12.01 17.13
N THR A 64 4.13 -12.62 15.94
CA THR A 64 4.74 -11.99 14.74
C THR A 64 3.63 -11.56 13.79
N ASN A 65 2.97 -10.46 14.13
CA ASN A 65 1.73 -9.99 13.49
C ASN A 65 1.92 -8.72 12.66
N SER A 66 3.17 -8.39 12.37
CA SER A 66 3.55 -7.32 11.46
C SER A 66 4.23 -7.89 10.21
N LEU A 67 4.03 -7.22 9.08
CA LEU A 67 4.42 -7.72 7.76
C LEU A 67 5.34 -6.72 7.04
N VAL A 68 6.42 -7.21 6.46
CA VAL A 68 7.20 -6.48 5.47
C VAL A 68 6.94 -7.09 4.09
N VAL A 69 6.49 -6.27 3.15
CA VAL A 69 6.26 -6.61 1.74
C VAL A 69 7.39 -6.00 0.91
N SER A 70 8.32 -6.84 0.44
CA SER A 70 9.35 -6.47 -0.53
C SER A 70 8.91 -6.70 -1.96
N GLY A 71 9.53 -6.00 -2.91
CA GLY A 71 9.36 -6.22 -4.34
C GLY A 71 9.98 -5.10 -5.15
N ASN A 72 10.25 -5.34 -6.43
CA ASN A 72 10.79 -4.33 -7.33
C ASN A 72 9.83 -3.14 -7.49
N GLU A 73 10.32 -2.02 -8.01
CA GLU A 73 9.45 -0.89 -8.35
C GLU A 73 8.37 -1.33 -9.35
N GLY A 74 7.16 -0.80 -9.21
CA GLY A 74 6.10 -1.11 -10.16
C GLY A 74 5.37 -2.45 -10.03
N VAL A 75 5.78 -3.37 -9.13
CA VAL A 75 5.10 -4.68 -8.97
C VAL A 75 3.73 -4.61 -8.27
N GLY A 76 3.30 -3.42 -7.85
CA GLY A 76 2.00 -3.20 -7.20
C GLY A 76 1.98 -3.42 -5.69
N LYS A 77 3.08 -3.13 -4.96
CA LYS A 77 3.16 -3.32 -3.49
C LYS A 77 2.07 -2.57 -2.73
N SER A 78 1.89 -1.28 -3.00
CA SER A 78 0.90 -0.45 -2.29
C SER A 78 -0.53 -0.85 -2.64
N CYS A 79 -0.76 -1.20 -3.90
CA CYS A 79 -2.01 -1.77 -4.37
C CYS A 79 -2.34 -3.06 -3.61
N PHE A 80 -1.38 -3.99 -3.51
CA PHE A 80 -1.50 -5.24 -2.77
C PHE A 80 -1.86 -5.00 -1.29
N VAL A 81 -1.12 -4.15 -0.58
CA VAL A 81 -1.37 -3.90 0.85
C VAL A 81 -2.74 -3.27 1.08
N ARG A 82 -3.11 -2.24 0.30
CA ARG A 82 -4.43 -1.62 0.40
C ARG A 82 -5.54 -2.61 0.08
N ASN A 83 -5.33 -3.53 -0.87
CA ASN A 83 -6.31 -4.56 -1.23
C ASN A 83 -6.59 -5.54 -0.08
N LEU A 84 -5.66 -5.77 0.85
CA LEU A 84 -5.90 -6.58 2.05
C LEU A 84 -7.08 -6.08 2.89
N SER A 85 -7.38 -4.77 2.84
CA SER A 85 -8.55 -4.19 3.53
C SER A 85 -9.88 -4.82 3.12
N ARG A 86 -9.98 -5.37 1.90
CA ARG A 86 -11.16 -6.10 1.40
C ARG A 86 -11.50 -7.32 2.26
N PHE A 87 -10.47 -7.99 2.75
CA PHE A 87 -10.60 -9.24 3.48
C PHE A 87 -10.43 -9.05 4.99
N LEU A 88 -9.74 -7.98 5.40
CA LEU A 88 -9.40 -7.72 6.80
C LEU A 88 -10.63 -7.71 7.71
N LEU A 89 -11.73 -7.08 7.28
CA LEU A 89 -12.97 -7.01 8.08
C LEU A 89 -13.58 -8.39 8.35
N HIS A 90 -13.47 -9.33 7.41
CA HIS A 90 -14.01 -10.67 7.55
C HIS A 90 -13.17 -11.54 8.50
N ILE A 91 -11.85 -11.35 8.47
CA ILE A 91 -10.91 -12.17 9.24
C ILE A 91 -10.73 -11.60 10.65
N GLN A 92 -10.80 -10.28 10.78
CA GLN A 92 -10.67 -9.60 12.05
C GLN A 92 -11.70 -8.48 12.19
N PRO A 93 -12.89 -8.81 12.70
CA PRO A 93 -13.95 -7.84 12.93
C PRO A 93 -13.47 -6.66 13.79
N GLY A 94 -13.79 -5.44 13.33
CA GLY A 94 -13.41 -4.19 13.99
C GLY A 94 -11.94 -3.77 13.80
N ALA A 95 -11.12 -4.54 13.06
CA ALA A 95 -9.81 -4.05 12.64
C ALA A 95 -9.94 -3.15 11.40
N HIS A 96 -9.17 -2.08 11.37
CA HIS A 96 -9.09 -1.16 10.24
C HIS A 96 -7.66 -1.01 9.75
N MET A 97 -7.47 -0.39 8.59
CA MET A 97 -6.16 -0.07 8.05
C MET A 97 -6.04 1.43 7.79
N ALA A 98 -4.94 2.02 8.22
CA ALA A 98 -4.63 3.43 7.98
C ALA A 98 -3.24 3.55 7.37
N GLU A 99 -3.14 4.28 6.27
CA GLU A 99 -1.85 4.56 5.64
C GLU A 99 -1.29 5.87 6.18
N ILE A 100 -0.13 5.82 6.84
CA ILE A 100 0.51 7.01 7.41
C ILE A 100 1.29 7.74 6.33
N ASN A 101 1.01 9.04 6.15
CA ASN A 101 1.85 9.89 5.31
C ASN A 101 3.17 10.18 6.05
N LEU A 102 4.24 9.52 5.63
CA LEU A 102 5.56 9.65 6.24
C LEU A 102 6.04 11.11 6.28
N VAL A 103 5.72 11.94 5.28
CA VAL A 103 6.13 13.37 5.22
C VAL A 103 5.52 14.18 6.37
N SER A 104 4.29 13.87 6.76
CA SER A 104 3.61 14.56 7.86
C SER A 104 4.26 14.33 9.23
N LEU A 105 4.99 13.22 9.39
CA LEU A 105 5.77 12.94 10.60
C LEU A 105 6.95 13.91 10.75
N TYR A 106 7.48 14.43 9.64
CA TYR A 106 8.64 15.34 9.62
C TYR A 106 8.26 16.81 9.48
N THR A 107 7.09 17.11 8.93
CA THR A 107 6.69 18.48 8.63
C THR A 107 6.61 19.32 9.91
N GLY A 108 7.36 20.43 9.94
CA GLY A 108 7.40 21.37 11.06
C GLY A 108 8.26 20.93 12.26
N ASN A 109 8.92 19.77 12.19
CA ASN A 109 9.78 19.26 13.24
C ASN A 109 11.24 19.42 12.86
N THR A 110 12.04 20.06 13.72
CA THR A 110 13.49 20.22 13.49
C THR A 110 14.29 19.08 14.12
N SER A 111 13.67 18.25 14.97
CA SER A 111 14.35 17.18 15.71
C SER A 111 13.80 15.78 15.41
N LEU A 112 14.71 14.79 15.41
CA LEU A 112 14.38 13.36 15.34
C LEU A 112 13.48 12.94 16.51
N ALA A 113 13.71 13.52 17.69
CA ALA A 113 12.94 13.23 18.91
C ALA A 113 11.46 13.63 18.78
N GLU A 114 11.13 14.72 18.10
CA GLU A 114 9.73 15.10 17.84
C GLU A 114 9.04 14.14 16.86
N THR A 115 9.79 13.66 15.85
CA THR A 115 9.30 12.65 14.91
C THR A 115 9.00 11.34 15.64
N GLU A 116 9.89 10.91 16.53
CA GLU A 116 9.68 9.73 17.37
C GLU A 116 8.44 9.85 18.25
N LYS A 117 8.19 11.02 18.85
CA LYS A 117 6.96 11.27 19.64
C LYS A 117 5.68 11.13 18.81
N LYS A 118 5.65 11.71 17.61
CA LYS A 118 4.49 11.57 16.70
C LYS A 118 4.25 10.10 16.34
N LEU A 119 5.32 9.37 16.03
CA LEU A 119 5.25 7.95 15.70
C LEU A 119 4.79 7.09 16.88
N ALA A 120 5.29 7.38 18.08
CA ALA A 120 4.89 6.73 19.33
C ALA A 120 3.38 6.87 19.55
N LEU A 121 2.88 8.09 19.40
CA LEU A 121 1.47 8.38 19.55
C LEU A 121 0.64 7.64 18.49
N ALA A 122 1.07 7.68 17.22
CA ALA A 122 0.38 6.94 16.16
C ALA A 122 0.30 5.43 16.47
N ALA A 123 1.37 4.84 16.98
CA ALA A 123 1.40 3.44 17.40
C ALA A 123 0.47 3.15 18.59
N GLU A 124 0.43 4.04 19.59
CA GLU A 124 -0.46 3.92 20.75
C GLU A 124 -1.94 4.00 20.32
N LEU A 125 -2.29 5.00 19.52
CA LEU A 125 -3.63 5.17 18.99
C LEU A 125 -4.04 3.98 18.12
N ALA A 126 -3.11 3.47 17.30
CA ALA A 126 -3.38 2.30 16.48
C ALA A 126 -3.69 1.06 17.33
N ALA A 127 -2.96 0.85 18.43
CA ALA A 127 -3.25 -0.24 19.36
C ALA A 127 -4.62 -0.07 20.03
N ARG A 128 -4.96 1.15 20.49
CA ARG A 128 -6.22 1.48 21.15
C ARG A 128 -7.43 1.28 20.25
N HIS A 129 -7.35 1.72 19.00
CA HIS A 129 -8.44 1.69 18.02
C HIS A 129 -8.39 0.48 17.08
N LYS A 130 -7.57 -0.54 17.37
CA LYS A 130 -7.39 -1.76 16.56
C LYS A 130 -7.03 -1.49 15.09
N VAL A 131 -6.25 -0.45 14.84
CA VAL A 131 -5.82 -0.05 13.49
C VAL A 131 -4.49 -0.73 13.15
N ILE A 132 -4.40 -1.26 11.93
CA ILE A 132 -3.15 -1.71 11.31
C ILE A 132 -2.56 -0.51 10.57
N LEU A 133 -1.37 -0.08 10.99
CA LEU A 133 -0.67 1.01 10.33
C LEU A 133 0.04 0.51 9.08
N TYR A 134 -0.20 1.17 7.95
CA TYR A 134 0.52 0.93 6.72
C TYR A 134 1.53 2.05 6.47
N PHE A 135 2.79 1.68 6.31
CA PHE A 135 3.88 2.55 5.94
C PHE A 135 4.34 2.20 4.52
N ASP A 136 4.02 3.05 3.56
CA ASP A 136 4.52 2.91 2.21
C ASP A 136 5.93 3.50 2.11
N GLY A 137 6.93 2.63 2.15
CA GLY A 137 8.35 2.96 2.00
C GLY A 137 8.83 2.98 0.55
N THR A 138 7.93 2.93 -0.45
CA THR A 138 8.33 3.02 -1.88
C THR A 138 8.91 4.39 -2.24
N HIS A 139 8.33 5.47 -1.73
CA HIS A 139 8.84 6.83 -1.92
C HIS A 139 9.86 7.25 -0.87
N ALA A 140 10.33 6.30 -0.06
CA ALA A 140 11.34 6.56 0.94
C ALA A 140 12.75 6.66 0.37
N PHE A 141 13.02 6.56 -0.93
CA PHE A 141 14.38 6.66 -1.49
C PHE A 141 14.32 7.27 -2.89
N PRO A 142 14.99 8.41 -3.11
CA PRO A 142 16.43 8.42 -3.29
C PRO A 142 17.17 9.20 -2.20
N ALA A 143 18.34 8.71 -1.80
CA ALA A 143 19.29 9.49 -1.03
C ALA A 143 20.08 10.37 -2.00
N ASP A 144 19.73 11.65 -2.10
CA ASP A 144 20.69 12.64 -2.55
C ASP A 144 21.70 12.86 -1.40
N ASN A 145 22.99 12.75 -1.69
CA ASN A 145 24.10 13.23 -0.85
C ASN A 145 24.38 12.50 0.50
N GLY A 146 24.01 11.23 0.64
CA GLY A 146 24.49 10.39 1.77
C GLY A 146 23.75 10.57 3.11
N GLN A 147 22.63 11.30 3.14
CA GLN A 147 21.73 11.32 4.30
C GLN A 147 20.75 10.16 4.28
N ALA A 148 20.43 9.61 5.46
CA ALA A 148 19.39 8.59 5.60
C ALA A 148 18.04 9.17 5.16
N SER A 149 17.34 8.46 4.30
CA SER A 149 16.07 8.96 3.79
C SER A 149 14.99 9.06 4.88
N PRO A 150 13.94 9.88 4.68
CA PRO A 150 12.86 10.02 5.63
C PRO A 150 12.24 8.66 6.02
N GLY A 151 11.98 7.76 5.07
CA GLY A 151 11.42 6.45 5.44
C GLY A 151 12.39 5.55 6.20
N MET A 152 13.71 5.59 5.93
CA MET A 152 14.69 4.85 6.74
C MET A 152 14.77 5.37 8.17
N GLN A 153 14.63 6.69 8.33
CA GLN A 153 14.57 7.32 9.64
C GLN A 153 13.32 6.89 10.40
N VAL A 154 12.13 6.84 9.77
CA VAL A 154 10.90 6.30 10.40
C VAL A 154 11.08 4.85 10.82
N LEU A 155 11.65 4.02 9.95
CA LEU A 155 11.90 2.60 10.26
C LEU A 155 12.87 2.44 11.45
N THR A 156 13.85 3.33 11.58
CA THR A 156 14.73 3.32 12.75
C THR A 156 13.99 3.75 14.01
N ALA A 157 13.22 4.83 13.93
CA ALA A 157 12.37 5.37 15.01
C ALA A 157 11.28 4.39 15.45
N LEU A 158 10.82 3.48 14.58
CA LEU A 158 9.81 2.47 14.90
C LEU A 158 10.30 1.42 15.90
N LYS A 159 11.61 1.12 15.93
CA LYS A 159 12.18 0.00 16.70
C LYS A 159 11.72 -0.11 18.16
N PRO A 160 11.77 0.95 18.99
CA PRO A 160 11.31 0.87 20.38
C PRO A 160 9.83 0.49 20.49
N TYR A 161 9.01 0.90 19.52
CA TYR A 161 7.57 0.68 19.53
C TYR A 161 7.17 -0.69 18.99
N LEU A 162 8.04 -1.39 18.23
CA LEU A 162 7.79 -2.76 17.76
C LEU A 162 7.61 -3.78 18.91
N ILE A 163 7.91 -3.37 20.14
CA ILE A 163 7.69 -4.16 21.36
C ILE A 163 6.23 -4.04 21.82
N ALA A 164 5.58 -2.92 21.52
CA ALA A 164 4.20 -2.60 21.86
C ALA A 164 3.19 -3.43 21.01
N PRO A 165 1.93 -3.58 21.46
CA PRO A 165 0.97 -4.49 20.85
C PRO A 165 0.35 -4.00 19.51
N PHE A 166 0.91 -2.98 18.88
CA PHE A 166 0.38 -2.46 17.62
C PHE A 166 0.85 -3.31 16.43
N ARG A 167 0.10 -3.25 15.32
CA ARG A 167 0.40 -3.99 14.09
C ARG A 167 0.68 -3.04 12.95
N CYS A 168 1.66 -3.40 12.13
CA CYS A 168 1.93 -2.63 10.94
C CYS A 168 2.33 -3.46 9.73
N ILE A 169 2.17 -2.84 8.58
CA ILE A 169 2.64 -3.33 7.28
C ILE A 169 3.62 -2.30 6.74
N ILE A 170 4.76 -2.76 6.26
CA ILE A 170 5.75 -1.92 5.58
C ILE A 170 5.90 -2.46 4.16
N SER A 171 5.75 -1.61 3.15
CA SER A 171 6.13 -1.95 1.77
C SER A 171 7.41 -1.22 1.37
N ALA A 172 8.39 -1.93 0.82
CA ALA A 172 9.65 -1.30 0.41
C ALA A 172 10.32 -2.05 -0.76
N PRO A 173 11.23 -1.40 -1.49
CA PRO A 173 12.14 -2.07 -2.43
C PRO A 173 12.98 -3.18 -1.78
N CYS A 174 13.40 -4.18 -2.58
CA CYS A 174 14.10 -5.38 -2.08
C CYS A 174 15.40 -5.07 -1.33
N ASP A 175 16.22 -4.16 -1.88
CA ASP A 175 17.48 -3.66 -1.32
C ASP A 175 17.29 -2.99 0.06
N ALA A 176 16.24 -2.19 0.22
CA ALA A 176 15.91 -1.58 1.50
C ALA A 176 15.50 -2.65 2.53
N VAL A 177 14.77 -3.67 2.10
CA VAL A 177 14.31 -4.77 2.98
C VAL A 177 15.46 -5.67 3.41
N GLU A 178 16.53 -5.82 2.64
CA GLU A 178 17.72 -6.57 3.08
C GLU A 178 18.34 -5.98 4.34
N LYS A 179 18.40 -4.65 4.46
CA LYS A 179 18.87 -3.97 5.68
C LYS A 179 17.97 -4.30 6.88
N LEU A 180 16.65 -4.32 6.69
CA LEU A 180 15.70 -4.70 7.74
C LEU A 180 15.79 -6.18 8.11
N LYS A 181 15.99 -7.06 7.13
CA LYS A 181 16.23 -8.49 7.37
C LYS A 181 17.50 -8.73 8.17
N ASN A 182 18.50 -7.85 8.10
CA ASN A 182 19.71 -7.98 8.92
C ASN A 182 19.54 -7.47 10.36
N ASP A 183 18.50 -6.69 10.64
CA ASP A 183 18.23 -6.17 11.98
C ASP A 183 17.53 -7.20 12.89
N VAL A 184 18.03 -7.33 14.12
CA VAL A 184 17.56 -8.31 15.11
C VAL A 184 16.13 -8.03 15.58
N THR A 185 15.74 -6.76 15.70
CA THR A 185 14.41 -6.36 16.17
C THR A 185 13.36 -6.68 15.11
N TYR A 186 13.65 -6.32 13.86
CA TYR A 186 12.77 -6.59 12.73
C TYR A 186 12.59 -8.10 12.49
N LYS A 187 13.67 -8.89 12.52
CA LYS A 187 13.61 -10.35 12.41
C LYS A 187 12.70 -11.02 13.45
N LYS A 188 12.64 -10.49 14.67
CA LYS A 188 11.85 -11.07 15.77
C LYS A 188 10.36 -10.72 15.68
N ARG A 189 10.00 -9.60 15.06
CA ARG A 189 8.63 -9.05 15.08
C ARG A 189 7.92 -9.13 13.74
N PHE A 190 8.65 -9.13 12.64
CA PHE A 190 8.10 -9.13 11.29
C PHE A 190 8.22 -10.48 10.61
N ARG A 191 7.22 -10.77 9.78
CA ARG A 191 7.35 -11.74 8.69
C ARG A 191 7.63 -10.99 7.41
N PHE A 192 8.42 -11.58 6.53
CA PHE A 192 8.83 -11.00 5.27
C PHE A 192 8.19 -11.76 4.13
N MET A 193 7.65 -11.03 3.17
CA MET A 193 7.05 -11.56 1.95
C MET A 193 7.58 -10.77 0.76
N THR A 194 7.91 -11.45 -0.34
CA THR A 194 8.38 -10.80 -1.57
C THR A 194 7.34 -10.96 -2.67
N LEU A 195 6.96 -9.86 -3.30
CA LEU A 195 6.14 -9.84 -4.50
C LEU A 195 7.03 -9.81 -5.74
N CYS A 196 6.92 -10.84 -6.57
CA CYS A 196 7.57 -10.91 -7.88
C CYS A 196 6.74 -10.22 -8.95
N SER A 197 7.35 -9.77 -10.05
CA SER A 197 6.57 -9.25 -11.20
C SER A 197 5.70 -10.36 -11.80
N LEU A 198 4.52 -9.98 -12.29
CA LEU A 198 3.62 -10.90 -12.98
C LEU A 198 4.21 -11.28 -14.34
N ASN A 199 3.89 -12.48 -14.85
CA ASN A 199 4.29 -12.86 -16.20
C ASN A 199 3.49 -12.07 -17.26
N GLY A 200 3.93 -12.09 -18.53
CA GLY A 200 3.28 -11.32 -19.61
C GLY A 200 1.79 -11.61 -19.78
N VAL A 201 1.39 -12.88 -19.68
CA VAL A 201 -0.01 -13.31 -19.77
C VAL A 201 -0.85 -12.75 -18.62
N GLN A 202 -0.34 -12.83 -17.39
CA GLN A 202 -0.98 -12.29 -16.21
C GLN A 202 -1.09 -10.76 -16.28
N LYS A 203 -0.04 -10.06 -16.72
CA LYS A 203 -0.05 -8.60 -16.94
C LYS A 203 -1.15 -8.21 -17.93
N LYS A 204 -1.24 -8.90 -19.08
CA LYS A 204 -2.31 -8.70 -20.08
C LYS A 204 -3.69 -8.85 -19.46
N ASN A 205 -3.93 -9.91 -18.71
CA ASN A 205 -5.23 -10.16 -18.08
C ASN A 205 -5.59 -9.08 -17.04
N VAL A 206 -4.61 -8.59 -16.28
CA VAL A 206 -4.80 -7.43 -15.37
C VAL A 206 -5.27 -6.19 -16.12
N ILE A 207 -4.65 -5.90 -17.25
CA ILE A 207 -4.98 -4.73 -18.06
C ILE A 207 -6.38 -4.87 -18.67
N LEU A 208 -6.70 -6.03 -19.25
CA LEU A 208 -8.03 -6.29 -19.83
C LEU A 208 -9.15 -6.22 -18.80
N ASN A 209 -8.92 -6.71 -17.59
CA ASN A 209 -9.89 -6.60 -16.50
C ASN A 209 -10.09 -5.14 -16.06
N ARG A 210 -9.03 -4.33 -16.05
CA ARG A 210 -9.06 -2.94 -15.60
C ARG A 210 -9.66 -1.97 -16.63
N PHE A 211 -9.27 -2.09 -17.89
CA PHE A 211 -9.63 -1.15 -18.96
C PHE A 211 -10.69 -1.68 -19.91
N GLY A 212 -11.08 -2.95 -19.77
CA GLY A 212 -12.00 -3.65 -20.65
C GLY A 212 -11.29 -4.34 -21.82
N ASN A 213 -11.98 -5.32 -22.40
CA ASN A 213 -11.51 -6.03 -23.59
C ASN A 213 -12.04 -5.32 -24.84
N THR A 214 -11.26 -4.39 -25.38
CA THR A 214 -11.57 -3.66 -26.61
C THR A 214 -10.41 -3.76 -27.59
N PRO A 215 -10.66 -3.70 -28.92
CA PRO A 215 -9.59 -3.78 -29.92
C PRO A 215 -8.46 -2.77 -29.67
N PHE A 216 -8.82 -1.54 -29.28
CA PHE A 216 -7.87 -0.49 -28.90
C PHE A 216 -6.87 -0.93 -27.81
N ILE A 217 -7.36 -1.61 -26.77
CA ILE A 217 -6.51 -2.08 -25.67
C ILE A 217 -5.63 -3.24 -26.13
N GLU A 218 -6.14 -4.12 -26.99
CA GLU A 218 -5.34 -5.20 -27.56
C GLU A 218 -4.22 -4.68 -28.46
N ASP A 219 -4.50 -3.66 -29.27
CA ASP A 219 -3.51 -3.00 -30.14
C ASP A 219 -2.44 -2.28 -29.31
N ALA A 220 -2.86 -1.50 -28.31
CA ALA A 220 -1.93 -0.81 -27.41
C ALA A 220 -1.00 -1.77 -26.65
N LEU A 221 -1.50 -2.97 -26.29
CA LEU A 221 -0.71 -4.03 -25.68
C LEU A 221 0.28 -4.67 -26.66
N ALA A 222 -0.13 -4.88 -27.91
CA ALA A 222 0.73 -5.42 -28.97
C ALA A 222 1.89 -4.48 -29.29
N GLU A 223 1.63 -3.17 -29.37
CA GLU A 223 2.63 -2.14 -29.62
C GLU A 223 3.61 -1.92 -28.44
N SER A 224 3.15 -2.19 -27.21
CA SER A 224 3.92 -1.94 -26.00
C SER A 224 4.99 -2.99 -25.67
N GLY A 225 5.18 -4.03 -26.50
CA GLY A 225 6.21 -5.06 -26.28
C GLY A 225 5.98 -5.88 -25.00
N GLY A 226 4.72 -6.29 -24.78
CA GLY A 226 4.08 -6.64 -23.49
C GLY A 226 4.76 -7.60 -22.50
N GLU A 227 5.90 -8.20 -22.80
CA GLU A 227 6.64 -9.04 -21.84
C GLU A 227 7.72 -8.27 -21.05
N THR A 228 8.37 -7.27 -21.66
CA THR A 228 9.54 -6.60 -21.07
C THR A 228 9.18 -5.41 -20.18
N ARG A 229 8.02 -4.77 -20.40
CA ARG A 229 7.58 -3.61 -19.61
C ARG A 229 6.97 -4.02 -18.28
N GLU A 230 7.15 -3.18 -17.27
CA GLU A 230 6.50 -3.37 -15.98
C GLU A 230 5.02 -3.02 -16.05
N LEU A 231 4.21 -3.68 -15.21
CA LEU A 231 2.75 -3.55 -15.25
C LEU A 231 2.27 -2.10 -15.07
N HIS A 232 2.91 -1.33 -14.19
CA HIS A 232 2.55 0.07 -13.97
C HIS A 232 2.74 0.93 -15.23
N GLN A 233 3.83 0.74 -15.98
CA GLN A 233 4.10 1.48 -17.22
C GLN A 233 3.04 1.18 -18.29
N LEU A 234 2.61 -0.07 -18.37
CA LEU A 234 1.53 -0.46 -19.28
C LEU A 234 0.20 0.19 -18.90
N ILE A 235 -0.13 0.22 -17.60
CA ILE A 235 -1.33 0.87 -17.08
C ILE A 235 -1.32 2.38 -17.36
N GLU A 236 -0.20 3.06 -17.08
CA GLU A 236 -0.04 4.50 -17.31
C GLU A 236 -0.16 4.86 -18.79
N ASN A 237 0.50 4.08 -19.67
CA ASN A 237 0.42 4.30 -21.11
C ASN A 237 -1.02 4.16 -21.63
N ILE A 238 -1.71 3.10 -21.22
CA ILE A 238 -3.08 2.83 -21.65
C ILE A 238 -4.04 3.90 -21.13
N ASP A 239 -3.92 4.30 -19.87
CA ASP A 239 -4.74 5.37 -19.28
C ASP A 239 -4.53 6.70 -20.02
N TYR A 240 -3.27 7.02 -20.37
CA TYR A 240 -2.94 8.18 -21.19
C TYR A 240 -3.60 8.10 -22.58
N LEU A 241 -3.47 6.98 -23.28
CA LEU A 241 -4.05 6.81 -24.62
C LEU A 241 -5.58 6.92 -24.60
N GLN A 242 -6.26 6.31 -23.62
CA GLN A 242 -7.71 6.46 -23.45
C GLN A 242 -8.11 7.90 -23.10
N SER A 243 -7.31 8.59 -22.28
CA SER A 243 -7.53 10.01 -21.98
C SER A 243 -7.38 10.88 -23.22
N LEU A 244 -6.36 10.61 -24.04
CA LEU A 244 -6.10 11.33 -25.28
C LEU A 244 -7.27 11.19 -26.26
N GLU A 245 -7.81 9.99 -26.46
CA GLU A 245 -9.00 9.78 -27.30
C GLU A 245 -10.22 10.54 -26.79
N ARG A 246 -10.50 10.48 -25.47
CA ARG A 246 -11.60 11.22 -24.84
C ARG A 246 -11.45 12.73 -25.03
N VAL A 247 -10.23 13.24 -24.95
CA VAL A 247 -9.94 14.67 -25.16
C VAL A 247 -10.07 15.04 -26.63
N LYS A 248 -9.50 14.26 -27.56
CA LYS A 248 -9.63 14.48 -29.02
C LYS A 248 -11.10 14.51 -29.45
N ALA A 249 -11.90 13.57 -28.98
CA ALA A 249 -13.34 13.50 -29.25
C ALA A 249 -14.09 14.75 -28.75
N LYS A 250 -13.73 15.28 -27.57
CA LYS A 250 -14.32 16.51 -27.02
C LYS A 250 -13.88 17.78 -27.73
N LEU A 251 -12.68 17.78 -28.31
CA LEU A 251 -12.10 18.92 -29.02
C LEU A 251 -12.37 18.87 -30.54
N GLU A 252 -13.08 17.86 -31.03
CA GLU A 252 -13.36 17.64 -32.47
C GLU A 252 -12.08 17.60 -33.33
N ILE A 253 -10.96 17.17 -32.74
CA ILE A 253 -9.68 17.03 -33.45
C ILE A 253 -9.70 15.70 -34.21
N THR A 254 -10.08 15.73 -35.48
CA THR A 254 -9.84 14.62 -36.41
C THR A 254 -8.37 14.60 -36.80
N GLU A 255 -7.73 13.44 -36.70
CA GLU A 255 -6.40 13.23 -37.27
C GLU A 255 -6.47 13.41 -38.79
N SER A 256 -5.68 14.36 -39.29
CA SER A 256 -5.51 14.70 -40.70
C SER A 256 -4.59 13.72 -41.41
#